data_AF-A0A1V5RB86-F1
#
_entry.id   AF-A0A1V5RB86-F1
#
_cell.length_a   1.000
_cell.length_b   1.000
_cell.length_c   1.000
_cell.angle_alpha   90.00
_cell.angle_beta   90.00
_cell.angle_gamma   90.00
#
_symmetry.space_group_name_H-M   'P 1'
#
loop_
_entity.id
_entity.type
_entity.pdbx_description
1 polymer ?
#
loop_
_entity_poly.entity_id
_entity_poly.type
_entity_poly.pdbx_seq_one_letter_code
_entity_poly.pdbx_strand_id
1 'polypeptide(L)'
;MTMLRLNMVKGVGPVLQIAEGWTADVPEEVFNIINKRTDQTWPTTWFVPRLVEHEGPFKDVYSVMANWGANHGAIAYGHVGADLITLASMLRIPVNMHNVAEKDIFRPSAWSMLGMDKEGSDFRACATFGPLYGKY
;
A
#
# COMPACT_ATOMS: atom_id res chain seq x y z
N MET A 1 9.75 5.77 -4.51
CA MET A 1 8.67 5.16 -5.31
C MET A 1 7.61 4.63 -4.37
N THR A 2 6.37 4.56 -4.84
CA THR A 2 5.24 4.00 -4.08
C THR A 2 4.60 2.91 -4.92
N MET A 3 4.63 1.68 -4.43
CA MET A 3 3.85 0.58 -5.00
C MET A 3 2.44 0.61 -4.37
N LEU A 4 1.40 0.49 -5.19
CA LEU A 4 0.02 0.51 -4.73
C LEU A 4 -0.83 -0.54 -5.43
N ARG A 5 -1.85 -1.03 -4.73
CA ARG A 5 -2.82 -2.00 -5.26
C ARG A 5 -4.18 -1.82 -4.61
N LEU A 6 -5.21 -1.70 -5.46
CA LEU A 6 -6.60 -1.81 -5.04
C LEU A 6 -7.09 -3.25 -5.27
N ASN A 7 -7.71 -3.84 -4.26
CA ASN A 7 -8.32 -5.17 -4.32
C ASN A 7 -9.80 -5.10 -3.91
N MET A 8 -10.62 -6.00 -4.45
CA MET A 8 -12.04 -6.11 -4.08
C MET A 8 -12.21 -7.30 -3.14
N VAL A 9 -12.67 -7.05 -1.90
CA VAL A 9 -12.91 -8.10 -0.90
C VAL A 9 -14.42 -8.25 -0.69
N LYS A 10 -14.94 -9.46 -0.88
CA LYS A 10 -16.37 -9.75 -0.68
C LYS A 10 -16.78 -9.44 0.76
N GLY A 11 -17.87 -8.69 0.93
CA GLY A 11 -18.38 -8.28 2.23
C GLY A 11 -17.69 -7.06 2.85
N VAL A 12 -16.62 -6.54 2.23
CA VAL A 12 -15.93 -5.32 2.67
C VAL A 12 -16.01 -4.24 1.59
N GLY A 13 -15.63 -4.59 0.35
CA GLY A 13 -15.51 -3.64 -0.75
C GLY A 13 -14.07 -3.43 -1.21
N PRO A 14 -13.79 -2.30 -1.88
CA PRO A 14 -12.43 -1.96 -2.27
C PRO A 14 -11.56 -1.75 -1.03
N VAL A 15 -10.33 -2.27 -1.06
CA VAL A 15 -9.28 -2.01 -0.06
C VAL A 15 -8.01 -1.57 -0.79
N LEU A 16 -7.23 -0.68 -0.19
CA LEU A 16 -5.99 -0.15 -0.76
C LEU A 16 -4.76 -0.60 0.05
N GLN A 17 -3.75 -1.11 -0.65
CA GLN A 17 -2.42 -1.40 -0.12
C GLN A 17 -1.40 -0.42 -0.70
N ILE A 18 -0.49 0.06 0.14
CA ILE A 18 0.53 1.07 -0.19
C ILE A 18 1.87 0.60 0.38
N ALA A 19 2.92 0.55 -0.42
CA ALA A 19 4.27 0.28 0.04
C ALA A 19 5.22 1.32 -0.55
N GLU A 20 5.70 2.24 0.28
CA GLU A 20 6.77 3.17 -0.09
C GLU A 20 8.14 2.49 0.00
N GLY A 21 9.02 2.85 -0.92
CA GLY A 21 10.37 2.28 -1.01
C GLY A 21 11.21 2.98 -2.06
N TRP A 22 12.28 2.32 -2.47
CA TRP A 22 13.24 2.84 -3.46
C TRP A 22 13.49 1.79 -4.54
N THR A 23 13.92 2.28 -5.70
CA THR A 23 14.64 1.42 -6.64
C THR A 23 16.03 1.14 -6.09
N ALA A 24 16.58 -0.04 -6.40
CA ALA A 24 17.96 -0.36 -6.11
C ALA A 24 18.70 -0.70 -7.41
N ASP A 25 19.94 -0.22 -7.51
CA ASP A 25 20.88 -0.79 -8.47
C ASP A 25 21.55 -2.00 -7.83
N VAL A 26 21.74 -3.04 -8.63
CA VAL A 26 22.50 -4.23 -8.23
C VAL A 26 23.69 -4.39 -9.18
N PRO A 27 24.82 -4.99 -8.74
CA PRO A 27 25.94 -5.25 -9.62
C PRO A 27 25.50 -6.00 -10.89
N GLU A 28 26.06 -5.63 -12.04
CA GLU A 28 25.64 -6.15 -13.34
C GLU A 28 25.65 -7.69 -13.41
N GLU A 29 26.66 -8.33 -12.80
CA GLU A 29 26.73 -9.78 -12.69
C GLU A 29 25.52 -10.38 -11.96
N VAL A 30 25.12 -9.79 -10.83
CA VAL A 30 23.96 -10.23 -10.03
C VAL A 30 22.67 -10.05 -10.83
N PHE A 31 22.52 -8.89 -11.49
CA PHE A 31 21.38 -8.64 -12.38
C PHE A 31 21.29 -9.70 -13.47
N ASN A 32 22.38 -9.96 -14.17
CA ASN A 32 22.43 -10.91 -15.28
C ASN A 32 22.09 -12.34 -14.86
N ILE A 33 22.55 -12.79 -13.68
CA ILE A 33 22.24 -14.12 -13.14
C ILE A 33 20.73 -14.28 -12.90
N ILE A 34 20.10 -13.28 -12.27
CA ILE A 34 18.68 -13.37 -11.90
C ILE A 34 17.79 -13.14 -13.13
N ASN A 35 18.07 -12.12 -13.94
CA ASN A 35 17.27 -11.77 -15.12
C ASN A 35 17.17 -12.91 -16.14
N LYS A 36 18.27 -13.63 -16.40
CA LYS A 36 18.28 -14.81 -17.29
C LYS A 36 17.42 -15.97 -16.79
N ARG A 37 17.14 -16.04 -15.48
CA ARG A 37 16.36 -17.10 -14.83
C ARG A 37 14.90 -16.72 -14.56
N THR A 38 14.51 -15.48 -14.86
CA THR A 38 13.13 -14.98 -14.73
C THR A 38 12.55 -14.77 -16.13
N ASP A 39 12.63 -13.57 -16.68
CA ASP A 39 12.10 -13.22 -18.00
C ASP A 39 12.95 -12.13 -18.66
N GLN A 40 14.06 -12.52 -19.28
CA GLN A 40 15.09 -11.60 -19.81
C GLN A 40 14.61 -10.62 -20.90
N THR A 41 13.41 -10.81 -21.46
CA THR A 41 12.83 -9.94 -22.50
C THR A 41 11.93 -8.85 -21.94
N TRP A 42 11.64 -8.87 -20.63
CA TRP A 42 10.73 -7.95 -19.96
C TRP A 42 11.50 -6.87 -19.19
N PRO A 43 10.88 -5.68 -18.98
CA PRO A 43 11.48 -4.65 -18.15
C PRO A 43 11.53 -5.11 -16.68
N THR A 44 12.67 -4.88 -16.03
CA THR A 44 12.88 -5.21 -14.60
C THR A 44 12.96 -3.96 -13.75
N THR A 45 12.39 -4.01 -12.54
CA THR A 45 12.57 -2.99 -11.50
C THR A 45 12.90 -3.70 -10.19
N TRP A 46 14.07 -3.41 -9.62
CA TRP A 46 14.42 -3.87 -8.28
C TRP A 46 13.84 -2.92 -7.25
N PHE A 47 12.90 -3.40 -6.44
CA PHE A 47 12.20 -2.59 -5.46
C PHE A 47 12.55 -3.02 -4.03
N VAL A 48 12.90 -2.05 -3.19
CA VAL A 48 13.17 -2.26 -1.77
C VAL A 48 12.16 -1.46 -0.95
N PRO A 49 11.18 -2.11 -0.28
CA PRO A 49 10.21 -1.41 0.55
C PRO A 49 10.90 -0.84 1.80
N ARG A 50 10.46 0.33 2.25
CA ARG A 50 10.85 0.88 3.56
C ARG A 50 10.25 0.00 4.65
N LEU A 51 11.12 -0.54 5.50
CA LEU A 51 10.72 -1.30 6.68
C LEU A 51 10.41 -0.37 7.84
N VAL A 52 9.66 -0.89 8.81
CA VAL A 52 9.24 -0.18 10.00
C VAL A 52 9.52 -1.05 11.22
N GLU A 53 9.94 -0.41 12.31
CA GLU A 53 10.31 -1.11 13.55
C GLU A 53 9.05 -1.47 14.37
N HIS A 54 8.20 -2.37 13.86
CA HIS A 54 7.09 -2.98 14.58
C HIS A 54 6.63 -4.30 13.94
N GLU A 55 5.80 -5.06 14.65
CA GLU A 55 5.13 -6.24 14.10
C GLU A 55 4.15 -5.84 12.98
N GLY A 56 4.14 -6.57 11.87
CA GLY A 56 3.17 -6.34 10.80
C GLY A 56 3.74 -6.60 9.41
N PRO A 57 3.05 -6.15 8.35
CA PRO A 57 3.43 -6.42 6.96
C PRO A 57 4.78 -5.85 6.54
N PHE A 58 5.35 -4.91 7.31
CA PHE A 58 6.58 -4.19 6.97
C PHE A 58 7.75 -4.48 7.91
N LYS A 59 7.66 -5.57 8.70
CA LYS A 59 8.76 -6.01 9.59
C LYS A 59 9.98 -6.52 8.81
N ASP A 60 9.77 -7.08 7.62
CA ASP A 60 10.79 -7.56 6.69
C ASP A 60 10.25 -7.56 5.25
N VAL A 61 11.16 -7.63 4.27
CA VAL A 61 10.80 -7.57 2.83
C VAL A 61 9.91 -8.75 2.42
N TYR A 62 10.12 -9.92 3.03
CA TYR A 62 9.30 -11.10 2.79
C TYR A 62 7.84 -10.86 3.19
N SER A 63 7.61 -10.27 4.36
CA SER A 63 6.28 -9.97 4.88
C SER A 63 5.53 -8.98 3.98
N VAL A 64 6.24 -8.03 3.36
CA VAL A 64 5.63 -7.10 2.39
C VAL A 64 5.08 -7.89 1.20
N MET A 65 5.87 -8.81 0.65
CA MET A 65 5.45 -9.66 -0.47
C MET A 65 4.33 -10.62 -0.07
N ALA A 66 4.45 -11.28 1.09
CA ALA A 66 3.50 -12.27 1.57
C ALA A 66 2.11 -11.68 1.89
N ASN A 67 2.04 -10.40 2.25
CA ASN A 67 0.78 -9.70 2.52
C ASN A 67 0.24 -8.94 1.30
N TRP A 68 0.94 -8.93 0.16
CA TRP A 68 0.45 -8.26 -1.05
C TRP A 68 -0.72 -9.06 -1.66
N GLY A 69 -1.86 -8.41 -1.85
CA GLY A 69 -3.13 -9.09 -2.13
C GLY A 69 -3.36 -9.52 -3.58
N ALA A 70 -2.38 -9.35 -4.47
CA ALA A 70 -2.49 -9.70 -5.89
C ALA A 70 -1.12 -9.99 -6.51
N ASN A 71 -1.09 -10.56 -7.72
CA ASN A 71 0.14 -10.76 -8.48
C ASN A 71 0.66 -9.47 -9.18
N HIS A 72 -0.15 -8.41 -9.22
CA HIS A 72 0.21 -7.13 -9.83
C HIS A 72 0.29 -6.00 -8.78
N GLY A 73 1.08 -4.98 -9.08
CA GLY A 73 1.12 -3.69 -8.40
C GLY A 73 1.32 -2.56 -9.40
N ALA A 74 0.80 -1.37 -9.12
CA ALA A 74 1.15 -0.16 -9.84
C ALA A 74 2.28 0.55 -9.10
N ILE A 75 3.22 1.16 -9.84
CA ILE A 75 4.36 1.86 -9.25
C ILE A 75 4.33 3.32 -9.69
N ALA A 76 4.29 4.23 -8.71
CA ALA A 76 4.42 5.66 -8.91
C ALA A 76 5.81 6.17 -8.49
N TYR A 77 6.34 7.14 -9.21
CA TYR A 77 7.52 7.90 -8.78
C TYR A 77 7.21 8.73 -7.54
N GLY A 78 8.21 8.95 -6.68
CA GLY A 78 8.06 9.68 -5.41
C GLY A 78 7.57 8.83 -4.25
N HIS A 79 7.34 9.46 -3.10
CA HIS A 79 6.71 8.89 -1.91
C HIS A 79 5.37 9.59 -1.72
N VAL A 80 4.34 9.06 -2.41
CA VAL A 80 3.00 9.65 -2.51
C VAL A 80 1.97 8.91 -1.64
N GLY A 81 2.43 8.14 -0.64
CA GLY A 81 1.56 7.33 0.20
C GLY A 81 0.56 8.17 1.01
N ALA A 82 0.98 9.32 1.53
CA ALA A 82 0.09 10.24 2.26
C ALA A 82 -1.01 10.82 1.36
N ASP A 83 -0.68 11.14 0.11
CA ASP A 83 -1.64 11.61 -0.90
C ASP A 83 -2.69 10.53 -1.19
N LEU A 84 -2.23 9.27 -1.35
CA LEU A 84 -3.10 8.12 -1.58
C LEU A 84 -4.00 7.81 -0.37
N ILE A 85 -3.50 7.93 0.86
CA ILE A 85 -4.30 7.78 2.09
C ILE A 85 -5.40 8.85 2.16
N THR A 86 -5.03 10.10 1.86
CA THR A 86 -5.98 11.22 1.82
C THR A 86 -7.08 10.96 0.78
N LEU A 87 -6.68 10.62 -0.45
CA LEU A 87 -7.60 10.29 -1.54
C LEU A 87 -8.51 9.11 -1.19
N ALA A 88 -7.96 8.03 -0.64
CA ALA A 88 -8.72 6.85 -0.24
C ALA A 88 -9.79 7.19 0.80
N SER A 89 -9.48 8.05 1.78
CA SER A 89 -10.45 8.51 2.78
C SER A 89 -11.59 9.33 2.17
N MET A 90 -11.31 10.18 1.18
CA MET A 90 -12.35 10.92 0.43
C MET A 90 -13.27 9.97 -0.34
N LEU A 91 -12.75 8.83 -0.80
CA LEU A 91 -13.49 7.81 -1.54
C LEU A 91 -14.08 6.72 -0.64
N ARG A 92 -13.81 6.77 0.67
CA ARG A 92 -14.23 5.78 1.67
C ARG A 92 -13.72 4.37 1.35
N ILE A 93 -12.46 4.30 0.89
CA ILE A 93 -11.73 3.06 0.63
C ILE A 93 -10.78 2.85 1.82
N PRO A 94 -10.97 1.81 2.65
CA PRO A 94 -10.05 1.53 3.73
C PRO A 94 -8.66 1.14 3.22
N VAL A 95 -7.62 1.62 3.90
CA VAL A 95 -6.22 1.29 3.63
C VAL A 95 -5.81 0.16 4.57
N ASN A 96 -5.67 -1.05 4.04
CA ASN A 96 -5.44 -2.26 4.84
C ASN A 96 -3.95 -2.64 5.01
N MET A 97 -3.04 -1.87 4.42
CA MET A 97 -1.59 -2.06 4.54
C MET A 97 -0.89 -0.78 4.07
N HIS A 98 -0.14 -0.10 4.96
CA HIS A 98 0.77 0.98 4.58
C HIS A 98 1.98 1.11 5.50
N ASN A 99 3.07 1.69 4.99
CA ASN A 99 4.27 2.07 5.77
C ASN A 99 4.50 3.58 5.83
N VAL A 100 3.47 4.37 5.49
CA VAL A 100 3.45 5.83 5.68
C VAL A 100 3.50 6.16 7.17
N ALA A 101 4.28 7.17 7.55
CA ALA A 101 4.40 7.58 8.94
C ALA A 101 3.07 8.15 9.46
N GLU A 102 2.72 7.84 10.72
CA GLU A 102 1.42 8.21 11.30
C GLU A 102 1.14 9.72 11.26
N LYS A 103 2.17 10.54 11.47
CA LYS A 103 2.07 12.00 11.43
C LYS A 103 1.63 12.57 10.06
N ASP A 104 1.82 11.80 8.99
CA ASP A 104 1.49 12.20 7.62
C ASP A 104 0.11 11.66 7.20
N ILE A 105 -0.56 10.88 8.06
CA ILE A 105 -1.95 10.43 7.83
C ILE A 105 -2.89 11.61 7.97
N PHE A 106 -3.41 12.07 6.84
CA PHE A 106 -4.39 13.14 6.77
C PHE A 106 -5.72 12.62 6.21
N ARG A 107 -6.79 12.78 7.00
CA ARG A 107 -8.15 12.29 6.69
C ARG A 107 -9.18 13.29 7.21
N PRO A 108 -10.46 13.24 6.78
CA PRO A 108 -11.51 14.08 7.34
C PRO A 108 -11.59 13.93 8.87
N SER A 109 -11.84 15.03 9.58
CA SER A 109 -11.85 15.05 11.06
C SER A 109 -12.81 14.03 11.69
N ALA A 110 -13.87 13.65 10.97
CA ALA A 110 -14.82 12.61 11.38
C ALA A 110 -14.16 11.25 11.68
N TRP A 111 -13.03 10.90 11.04
CA TRP A 111 -12.30 9.65 11.35
C TRP A 111 -11.84 9.62 12.80
N SER A 112 -11.41 10.75 13.37
CA SER A 112 -10.94 10.83 14.76
C SER A 112 -12.03 10.56 15.78
N MET A 113 -13.30 10.81 15.43
CA MET A 113 -14.45 10.50 16.28
C MET A 113 -14.77 9.00 16.34
N LEU A 114 -14.16 8.21 15.44
CA LEU A 114 -14.39 6.77 15.31
C LEU A 114 -13.23 5.95 15.90
N GLY A 115 -12.32 6.57 16.63
CA GLY A 115 -11.28 5.90 17.43
C GLY A 115 -9.89 6.48 17.22
N MET A 116 -9.00 6.16 18.18
CA MET A 116 -7.60 6.62 18.16
C MET A 116 -6.71 5.73 17.29
N ASP A 117 -7.00 4.43 17.25
CA ASP A 117 -6.34 3.48 16.36
C ASP A 117 -6.64 3.83 14.89
N LYS A 118 -5.59 4.15 14.13
CA LYS A 118 -5.70 4.75 12.78
C LYS A 118 -6.25 3.77 11.75
N GLU A 119 -5.96 2.48 11.90
CA GLU A 119 -6.49 1.45 11.02
C GLU A 119 -7.96 1.17 11.35
N GLY A 120 -8.27 0.88 12.61
CA GLY A 120 -9.63 0.58 13.04
C GLY A 120 -10.60 1.74 12.82
N SER A 121 -10.16 2.99 13.03
CA SER A 121 -10.97 4.17 12.72
C SER A 121 -11.23 4.30 11.23
N ASP A 122 -10.29 3.91 10.36
CA ASP A 122 -10.47 3.91 8.91
C ASP A 122 -11.56 2.94 8.46
N PHE A 123 -11.48 1.69 8.90
CA PHE A 123 -12.49 0.68 8.57
C PHE A 123 -13.88 1.07 9.08
N ARG A 124 -13.97 1.57 10.32
CA ARG A 124 -15.25 2.04 10.87
C ARG A 124 -15.81 3.24 10.10
N ALA A 125 -14.97 4.20 9.73
CA ALA A 125 -15.39 5.38 8.97
C ALA A 125 -15.85 5.01 7.57
N CYS A 126 -15.08 4.21 6.85
CA CYS A 126 -15.43 3.76 5.50
C CYS A 126 -16.72 2.94 5.50
N ALA A 127 -16.91 2.05 6.48
CA ALA A 127 -18.16 1.30 6.65
C ALA A 127 -19.36 2.21 7.01
N THR A 128 -19.14 3.23 7.86
CA THR A 128 -20.20 4.14 8.32
C THR A 128 -20.68 5.06 7.20
N PHE A 129 -19.75 5.63 6.42
CA PHE A 129 -20.07 6.63 5.40
C PHE A 129 -20.36 6.03 4.03
N GLY A 130 -19.87 4.82 3.75
CA GLY A 130 -20.11 4.12 2.49
C GLY A 130 -19.50 4.81 1.26
N PRO A 131 -19.72 4.26 0.05
CA PRO A 131 -19.19 4.84 -1.17
C PRO A 131 -19.78 6.23 -1.44
N LEU A 132 -18.99 7.10 -2.09
CA LEU A 132 -19.43 8.48 -2.40
C LEU A 132 -20.66 8.52 -3.32
N TYR A 133 -20.79 7.53 -4.20
CA TYR A 133 -21.90 7.39 -5.13
C TYR A 133 -22.44 5.96 -5.08
N GLY A 134 -23.76 5.81 -5.20
CA GLY A 134 -24.42 4.51 -5.25
C GLY A 134 -24.42 3.78 -3.90
N LYS A 135 -24.53 2.45 -3.97
CA LYS A 135 -24.44 1.53 -2.83
C LYS A 135 -23.53 0.37 -3.23
N TYR A 136 -22.71 -0.09 -2.30
CA TYR A 136 -21.89 -1.29 -2.43
C TYR A 136 -22.54 -2.45 -1.67
#